data_AF-A0A848TTN8-F1
#
_entry.id   AF-A0A848TTN8-F1
#
_cell.length_a   1.000
_cell.length_b   1.000
_cell.length_c   1.000
_cell.angle_alpha   90.00
_cell.angle_beta   90.00
_cell.angle_gamma   90.00
#
_symmetry.space_group_name_H-M   'P 1'
#
loop_
_entity.id
_entity.type
_entity.pdbx_description
1 polymer ?
#
loop_
_entity_poly.entity_id
_entity_poly.type
_entity_poly.pdbx_seq_one_letter_code
_entity_poly.pdbx_strand_id
1 'polypeptide(L)'
;MRYRNTQKKHESVCRMIDYALTHCDDAEAWDGVSLVLRHRLSGYERACLLIAASRALPSDDVVHVLSAVEKQECIGMPMPPFLDHMQDATWWADHASVPERKAVLVAAFASLSPGDQHAFLAYVDRRAAA
;
A
#
# COMPACT_ATOMS: atom_id res chain seq x y z
N MET A 1 -36.92 -0.96 -10.30
CA MET A 1 -36.02 0.21 -10.28
C MET A 1 -35.19 0.16 -11.56
N ARG A 2 -35.55 0.93 -12.61
CA ARG A 2 -34.84 0.89 -13.90
C ARG A 2 -33.60 1.79 -13.81
N TYR A 3 -32.40 1.20 -13.89
CA TYR A 3 -31.17 1.99 -13.85
C TYR A 3 -30.98 2.77 -15.15
N ARG A 4 -30.74 4.06 -14.94
CA ARG A 4 -30.49 5.12 -15.90
C ARG A 4 -29.09 4.91 -16.49
N ASN A 5 -29.01 4.64 -17.79
CA ASN A 5 -27.81 4.73 -18.65
C ASN A 5 -26.46 4.50 -17.92
N THR A 6 -26.11 3.23 -17.68
CA THR A 6 -24.82 2.85 -17.09
C THR A 6 -23.69 3.41 -17.96
N GLN A 7 -22.78 4.22 -17.41
CA GLN A 7 -21.66 4.74 -18.20
C GLN A 7 -20.79 3.56 -18.64
N LYS A 8 -20.27 3.55 -19.88
CA LYS A 8 -19.42 2.46 -20.44
C LYS A 8 -18.27 2.02 -19.50
N LYS A 9 -17.77 2.96 -18.68
CA LYS A 9 -16.76 2.68 -17.64
C LYS A 9 -17.28 1.74 -16.55
N HIS A 10 -18.52 1.93 -16.09
CA HIS A 10 -19.18 1.12 -15.06
C HIS A 10 -19.57 -0.26 -15.62
N GLU A 11 -20.00 -0.35 -16.87
CA GLU A 11 -20.27 -1.63 -17.53
C GLU A 11 -19.03 -2.52 -17.64
N SER A 12 -17.86 -1.91 -17.81
CA SER A 12 -16.58 -2.63 -17.82
C SER A 12 -16.26 -3.22 -16.44
N VAL A 13 -16.58 -2.48 -15.38
CA VAL A 13 -16.42 -2.97 -13.99
C VAL A 13 -17.37 -4.13 -13.71
N CYS A 14 -18.66 -3.99 -14.05
CA CYS A 14 -19.64 -5.04 -13.83
C CYS A 14 -19.26 -6.34 -14.55
N ARG A 15 -18.79 -6.26 -15.81
CA ARG A 15 -18.32 -7.44 -16.55
C ARG A 15 -17.09 -8.10 -15.93
N MET A 16 -16.14 -7.31 -15.41
CA MET A 16 -14.95 -7.87 -14.76
C MET A 16 -15.31 -8.56 -13.44
N ILE A 17 -16.24 -7.99 -12.67
CA ILE A 17 -16.74 -8.62 -11.44
C ILE A 17 -17.51 -9.91 -11.78
N ASP A 18 -18.37 -9.89 -12.79
CA ASP A 18 -19.10 -11.08 -13.27
C ASP A 18 -18.14 -12.20 -13.69
N TYR A 19 -17.07 -11.84 -14.43
CA TYR A 19 -16.00 -12.78 -14.78
C TYR A 19 -15.34 -13.38 -13.54
N ALA A 20 -14.90 -12.57 -12.59
CA ALA A 20 -14.23 -13.06 -11.38
C ALA A 20 -15.14 -13.94 -10.52
N LEU A 21 -16.42 -13.59 -10.40
CA LEU A 21 -17.43 -14.40 -9.70
C LEU A 21 -17.75 -15.71 -10.43
N THR A 22 -17.61 -15.77 -11.76
CA THR A 22 -17.82 -17.00 -12.52
C THR A 22 -16.65 -17.98 -12.37
N HIS A 23 -15.44 -17.45 -12.12
CA HIS A 23 -14.20 -18.22 -11.98
C HIS A 23 -13.76 -18.27 -10.51
N CYS A 24 -14.66 -18.70 -9.61
CA CYS A 24 -14.49 -18.68 -8.14
C CYS A 24 -13.16 -19.24 -7.61
N ASP A 25 -12.53 -20.18 -8.33
CA ASP A 25 -11.30 -20.86 -7.89
C ASP A 25 -10.02 -20.17 -8.37
N ASP A 26 -10.13 -19.08 -9.14
CA ASP A 26 -9.00 -18.33 -9.68
C ASP A 26 -8.80 -17.02 -8.91
N ALA A 27 -7.84 -17.02 -7.98
CA ALA A 27 -7.45 -15.81 -7.25
C ALA A 27 -6.92 -14.70 -8.18
N GLU A 28 -6.29 -15.06 -9.31
CA GLU A 28 -5.75 -14.09 -10.28
C GLU A 28 -6.87 -13.34 -11.01
N ALA A 29 -8.06 -13.93 -11.13
CA ALA A 29 -9.22 -13.24 -11.69
C ALA A 29 -9.61 -12.00 -10.88
N TRP A 30 -9.41 -12.03 -9.55
CA TRP A 30 -9.64 -10.88 -8.67
C TRP A 30 -8.55 -9.80 -8.78
N ASP A 31 -7.33 -10.15 -9.17
CA ASP A 31 -6.29 -9.16 -9.50
C ASP A 31 -6.68 -8.33 -10.73
N GLY A 32 -7.29 -8.97 -11.73
CA GLY A 32 -7.86 -8.30 -12.90
C GLY A 32 -8.95 -7.28 -12.53
N VAL A 33 -9.78 -7.59 -11.52
CA VAL A 33 -10.77 -6.65 -10.97
C VAL A 33 -10.08 -5.40 -10.43
N SER A 34 -9.03 -5.55 -9.62
CA SER A 34 -8.27 -4.43 -9.07
C SER A 34 -7.73 -3.51 -10.17
N LEU A 35 -7.22 -4.06 -11.28
CA LEU A 35 -6.75 -3.29 -12.43
C LEU A 35 -7.87 -2.50 -13.11
N VAL A 36 -9.02 -3.13 -13.37
CA VAL A 36 -10.17 -2.48 -14.01
C VAL A 36 -10.75 -1.37 -13.13
N LEU A 37 -10.87 -1.60 -11.82
CA LEU A 37 -11.31 -0.58 -10.86
C LEU A 37 -10.38 0.63 -10.88
N ARG A 38 -9.05 0.41 -10.91
CA ARG A 38 -8.06 1.49 -10.96
C ARG A 38 -8.24 2.41 -12.18
N HIS A 39 -8.56 1.84 -13.34
CA HIS A 39 -8.68 2.58 -14.60
C HIS A 39 -10.08 3.17 -14.87
N ARG A 40 -11.13 2.57 -14.29
CA ARG A 40 -12.53 2.91 -14.64
C ARG A 40 -13.26 3.69 -13.56
N LEU A 41 -12.83 3.59 -12.31
CA LEU A 41 -13.45 4.28 -11.17
C LEU A 41 -12.55 5.39 -10.63
N SER A 42 -13.19 6.47 -10.20
CA SER A 42 -12.55 7.52 -9.40
C SER A 42 -12.08 6.99 -8.04
N GLY A 43 -11.16 7.71 -7.38
CA GLY A 43 -10.74 7.36 -6.03
C GLY A 43 -11.90 7.27 -5.04
N TYR A 44 -12.88 8.17 -5.15
CA TYR A 44 -14.10 8.16 -4.34
C TYR A 44 -14.95 6.91 -4.57
N GLU A 45 -15.24 6.56 -5.84
CA GLU A 45 -16.02 5.35 -6.18
C GLU A 45 -15.34 4.07 -5.66
N ARG A 46 -14.00 3.97 -5.76
CA ARG A 46 -13.24 2.83 -5.21
C ARG A 46 -13.32 2.74 -3.69
N ALA A 47 -13.18 3.87 -2.99
CA ALA A 47 -13.30 3.91 -1.54
C ALA A 47 -14.71 3.49 -1.08
N CYS A 48 -15.76 3.97 -1.74
CA CYS A 48 -17.13 3.55 -1.46
C CYS A 48 -17.34 2.04 -1.69
N LEU A 49 -16.75 1.49 -2.76
CA LEU A 49 -16.83 0.06 -3.06
C LEU A 49 -16.15 -0.78 -1.98
N LEU A 50 -14.94 -0.39 -1.53
CA LEU A 50 -14.25 -1.04 -0.42
C LEU A 50 -15.11 -1.02 0.85
N ILE A 51 -15.64 0.15 1.23
CA ILE A 51 -16.51 0.28 2.42
C ILE A 51 -17.74 -0.64 2.31
N ALA A 52 -18.37 -0.70 1.13
CA ALA A 52 -19.52 -1.57 0.90
C ALA A 52 -19.15 -3.06 1.02
N ALA A 53 -18.03 -3.47 0.43
CA ALA A 53 -17.51 -4.83 0.52
C ALA A 53 -17.14 -5.20 1.96
N SER A 54 -16.47 -4.31 2.68
CA SER A 54 -16.12 -4.52 4.10
C SER A 54 -17.35 -4.66 4.98
N ARG A 55 -18.42 -3.90 4.73
CA ARG A 55 -19.70 -4.04 5.47
C ARG A 55 -20.42 -5.37 5.23
N ALA A 56 -20.06 -6.11 4.17
CA ALA A 56 -20.63 -7.41 3.89
C ALA A 56 -19.89 -8.56 4.61
N LEU A 57 -18.75 -8.29 5.24
CA LEU A 57 -17.99 -9.27 6.01
C LEU A 57 -18.42 -9.27 7.49
N PRO A 58 -18.29 -10.42 8.20
CA PRO A 58 -18.32 -10.44 9.67
C PRO A 58 -17.27 -9.51 10.27
N SER A 59 -17.53 -8.95 11.46
CA SER A 59 -16.66 -7.94 12.10
C SER A 59 -15.21 -8.39 12.27
N ASP A 60 -15.01 -9.66 12.61
CA ASP A 60 -13.69 -10.22 12.89
C ASP A 60 -12.88 -10.44 11.58
N ASP A 61 -13.58 -10.74 10.48
CA ASP A 61 -12.98 -10.94 9.16
C ASP A 61 -12.55 -9.61 8.53
N VAL A 62 -13.28 -8.52 8.78
CA VAL A 62 -12.91 -7.18 8.29
C VAL A 62 -11.52 -6.79 8.79
N VAL A 63 -11.28 -6.93 10.10
CA VAL A 63 -9.99 -6.58 10.71
C VAL A 63 -8.88 -7.43 10.12
N HIS A 64 -9.13 -8.74 9.95
CA HIS A 64 -8.16 -9.65 9.39
C HIS A 64 -7.79 -9.31 7.94
N VAL A 65 -8.78 -9.06 7.08
CA VAL A 65 -8.57 -8.72 5.66
C VAL A 65 -7.86 -7.38 5.52
N LEU A 66 -8.28 -6.35 6.25
CA LEU A 66 -7.62 -5.04 6.18
C LEU A 66 -6.17 -5.12 6.67
N SER A 67 -5.89 -5.90 7.71
CA SER A 67 -4.52 -6.13 8.18
C SER A 67 -3.67 -6.88 7.16
N ALA A 68 -4.26 -7.81 6.39
CA ALA A 68 -3.55 -8.54 5.34
C ALA A 68 -3.18 -7.62 4.17
N VAL A 69 -4.10 -6.73 3.77
CA VAL A 69 -3.83 -5.68 2.76
C VAL A 69 -2.75 -4.72 3.27
N GLU A 70 -2.81 -4.29 4.54
CA GLU A 70 -1.79 -3.42 5.12
C GLU A 70 -0.40 -4.09 5.19
N LYS A 71 -0.35 -5.39 5.52
CA LYS A 71 0.91 -6.17 5.52
C LYS A 71 1.49 -6.35 4.13
N GLN A 72 0.67 -6.44 3.09
CA GLN A 72 1.19 -6.41 1.70
C GLN A 72 1.86 -5.07 1.36
N GLU A 73 1.46 -3.99 2.04
CA GLU A 73 2.00 -2.64 1.86
C GLU A 73 3.14 -2.30 2.85
N CYS A 74 3.45 -3.19 3.80
CA CYS A 74 4.51 -3.03 4.81
C CYS A 74 5.49 -4.21 4.74
N ILE A 75 6.73 -3.96 4.30
CA ILE A 75 7.73 -5.03 4.12
C ILE A 75 8.37 -5.49 5.45
N GLY A 76 8.05 -4.82 6.55
CA GLY A 76 8.58 -5.09 7.88
C GLY A 76 9.87 -4.32 8.20
N MET A 77 10.48 -4.68 9.33
CA MET A 77 11.74 -4.08 9.78
C MET A 77 12.90 -4.47 8.87
N PRO A 78 13.92 -3.60 8.72
CA PRO A 78 15.08 -3.91 7.89
C PRO A 78 15.75 -5.19 8.39
N MET A 79 16.01 -6.11 7.47
CA MET A 79 16.77 -7.32 7.73
C MET A 79 18.24 -6.96 8.03
N PRO A 80 18.97 -7.82 8.77
CA PRO A 80 20.41 -7.65 8.90
C PRO A 80 21.07 -7.51 7.52
N PRO A 81 22.01 -6.56 7.35
CA PRO A 81 22.68 -6.35 6.07
C PRO A 81 23.42 -7.62 5.65
N PHE A 82 23.37 -7.93 4.36
CA PHE A 82 23.98 -9.14 3.80
C PHE A 82 25.34 -8.86 3.17
N LEU A 83 25.48 -7.75 2.44
CA LEU A 83 26.73 -7.38 1.75
C LEU A 83 27.16 -5.94 2.03
N ASP A 84 26.28 -4.97 1.80
CA ASP A 84 26.57 -3.54 2.00
C ASP A 84 25.42 -2.86 2.75
N HIS A 85 25.77 -2.21 3.85
CA HIS A 85 24.79 -1.62 4.77
C HIS A 85 23.95 -0.53 4.09
N MET A 86 24.55 0.27 3.21
CA MET A 86 23.87 1.40 2.58
C MET A 86 23.03 0.94 1.38
N GLN A 87 23.53 0.00 0.59
CA GLN A 87 22.79 -0.60 -0.51
C GLN A 87 21.56 -1.35 -0.01
N ASP A 88 21.72 -2.17 1.04
CA ASP A 88 20.63 -2.94 1.62
C ASP A 88 19.59 -2.01 2.31
N ALA A 89 20.06 -0.97 3.02
CA ALA A 89 19.18 0.04 3.60
C ALA A 89 18.42 0.86 2.54
N THR A 90 19.06 1.17 1.41
CA THR A 90 18.42 1.87 0.28
C THR A 90 17.34 0.99 -0.34
N TRP A 91 17.68 -0.26 -0.66
CA TRP A 91 16.71 -1.21 -1.21
C TRP A 91 15.51 -1.37 -0.28
N TRP A 92 15.73 -1.55 1.03
CA TRP A 92 14.64 -1.62 2.00
C TRP A 92 13.82 -0.33 2.03
N ALA A 93 14.46 0.84 2.07
CA ALA A 93 13.76 2.13 2.13
C ALA A 93 12.89 2.39 0.89
N ASP A 94 13.30 1.92 -0.29
CA ASP A 94 12.52 2.02 -1.53
C ASP A 94 11.22 1.21 -1.49
N HIS A 95 11.20 0.11 -0.73
CA HIS A 95 10.07 -0.80 -0.64
C HIS A 95 9.23 -0.62 0.64
N ALA A 96 9.79 0.02 1.67
CA ALA A 96 9.11 0.24 2.95
C ALA A 96 7.98 1.28 2.84
N SER A 97 6.98 1.14 3.71
CA SER A 97 5.93 2.14 3.87
C SER A 97 6.47 3.44 4.48
N VAL A 98 5.73 4.55 4.32
CA VAL A 98 6.10 5.83 4.96
C VAL A 98 6.21 5.73 6.48
N PRO A 99 5.27 5.05 7.20
CA PRO A 99 5.40 4.84 8.64
C PRO A 99 6.66 4.07 9.04
N GLU A 100 7.01 2.99 8.32
CA GLU A 100 8.20 2.18 8.59
C GLU A 100 9.49 2.99 8.44
N ARG A 101 9.62 3.73 7.33
CA ARG A 101 10.77 4.61 7.12
C ARG A 101 10.95 5.62 8.24
N LYS A 102 9.85 6.25 8.69
CA LYS A 102 9.91 7.24 9.78
C LYS A 102 10.31 6.61 11.11
N ALA A 103 9.75 5.43 11.43
CA ALA A 103 10.08 4.73 12.67
C ALA A 103 11.56 4.34 12.72
N VAL A 104 12.06 3.74 11.63
CA VAL A 104 13.47 3.33 11.52
C VAL A 104 14.41 4.54 11.53
N LEU A 105 14.08 5.61 10.79
CA LEU A 105 14.88 6.83 10.77
C LEU A 105 15.04 7.44 12.17
N VAL A 106 13.93 7.61 12.90
CA VAL A 106 13.95 8.22 14.24
C VAL A 106 14.73 7.34 15.22
N ALA A 107 14.50 6.02 15.21
CA ALA A 107 15.21 5.09 16.09
C ALA A 107 16.72 5.06 15.78
N ALA A 108 17.09 4.98 14.50
CA ALA A 108 18.48 4.99 14.07
C ALA A 108 19.17 6.30 14.47
N PHE A 109 18.57 7.45 14.17
CA PHE A 109 19.12 8.77 14.51
C PHE A 109 19.28 8.94 16.04
N ALA A 110 18.26 8.57 16.82
CA ALA A 110 18.30 8.69 18.27
C ALA A 110 19.38 7.81 18.93
N SER A 111 19.80 6.73 18.27
CA SER A 111 20.86 5.84 18.76
C SER A 111 22.29 6.32 18.46
N LEU A 112 22.45 7.33 17.60
CA LEU A 112 23.75 7.89 17.24
C LEU A 112 24.37 8.69 18.38
N SER A 113 25.70 8.81 18.37
CA SER A 113 26.41 9.73 19.26
C SER A 113 25.99 11.19 19.01
N PRO A 114 26.11 12.10 19.99
CA PRO A 114 25.79 13.51 19.76
C PRO A 114 26.58 14.14 18.61
N GLY A 115 27.83 13.71 18.40
CA GLY A 115 28.66 14.17 17.29
C GLY A 115 28.11 13.72 15.93
N ASP A 116 27.70 12.47 15.81
CA ASP A 116 27.15 11.91 14.58
C ASP A 116 25.75 12.48 14.27
N GLN A 117 24.93 12.72 15.31
CA GLN A 117 23.66 13.43 15.16
C GLN A 117 23.88 14.83 14.56
N HIS A 118 24.86 15.56 15.08
CA HIS A 118 25.19 16.90 14.58
C HIS A 118 25.70 16.86 13.13
N ALA A 119 26.54 15.89 12.81
CA ALA A 119 27.05 15.69 11.45
C ALA A 119 25.91 15.37 10.46
N PHE A 120 24.95 14.52 10.85
CA PHE A 120 23.77 14.20 10.05
C PHE A 120 22.90 15.44 9.77
N LEU A 121 22.60 16.23 10.81
CA LEU A 121 21.81 17.47 10.66
C LEU A 121 22.51 18.46 9.73
N ALA A 122 23.82 18.66 9.90
CA ALA A 122 24.62 19.53 9.04
C ALA A 122 24.68 19.05 7.57
N TYR A 123 24.53 17.74 7.32
CA TYR A 123 24.41 17.20 5.97
C TYR A 123 23.02 17.50 5.37
N VAL A 124 21.95 17.28 6.13
CA VAL A 124 20.57 17.55 5.71
C VAL A 124 20.38 19.03 5.37
N ASP A 125 20.87 19.94 6.23
CA ASP A 125 20.77 21.38 6.02
C ASP A 125 21.48 21.83 4.74
N ARG A 126 22.69 21.30 4.48
CA ARG A 126 23.42 21.57 3.24
C ARG A 126 22.67 21.11 1.99
N ARG A 127 21.97 19.97 2.07
CA ARG A 127 21.19 19.43 0.95
C ARG A 127 19.89 20.19 0.73
N ALA A 128 19.29 20.77 1.77
CA ALA A 128 18.10 21.60 1.65
C ALA A 128 18.39 22.99 1.04
N ALA A 129 19.62 23.47 1.16
CA ALA A 129 20.07 24.75 0.62
C ALA A 129 20.58 24.69 -0.85
N ALA A 130 20.71 23.49 -1.42
CA ALA A 130 21.18 23.22 -2.78
C ALA A 130 20.03 22.90 -3.73
#